data_AF-A0A535Y0L3-F1
#
_entry.id   AF-A0A535Y0L3-F1
#
_cell.length_a   1.000
_cell.length_b   1.000
_cell.length_c   1.000
_cell.angle_alpha   90.00
_cell.angle_beta   90.00
_cell.angle_gamma   90.00
#
_symmetry.space_group_name_H-M   'P 1'
#
loop_
_entity.id
_entity.type
_entity.pdbx_description
1 polymer ?
#
loop_
_entity_poly.entity_id
_entity_poly.type
_entity_poly.pdbx_seq_one_letter_code
_entity_poly.pdbx_strand_id
1 'polypeptide(L)'
;MPTERLAVLALGVLVSAFLVGLVLGGPYIELLRHFRIGQNIRREGPSRDFAKQGIPTMGGGLFIGVVAFLWAFVLLLLPESLRDEYIPQTIVPIGALVGVGALGAIDDFVNVKYGFGIRGRHKLVWQTIVAIAAAIYIQKHFAVSGIFVPLAGEWVVGAIVFGLIA
;
A
#
# COMPACT_ATOMS: atom_id res chain seq x y z
N MET A 1 18.61 11.40 -23.71
CA MET A 1 17.94 12.71 -23.54
C MET A 1 16.61 12.60 -22.75
N PRO A 2 15.60 11.78 -23.12
CA PRO A 2 14.36 11.66 -22.31
C PRO A 2 14.52 10.82 -21.02
N THR A 3 15.36 9.78 -21.04
CA THR A 3 15.59 8.87 -19.90
C THR A 3 16.22 9.57 -18.69
N GLU A 4 17.17 10.49 -18.92
CA GLU A 4 17.85 11.24 -17.85
C GLU A 4 16.89 12.16 -17.10
N ARG A 5 15.96 12.81 -17.82
CA ARG A 5 14.94 13.67 -17.19
C ARG A 5 14.00 12.86 -16.32
N LEU A 6 13.57 11.69 -16.79
CA LEU A 6 12.72 10.77 -16.00
C LEU A 6 13.47 10.25 -14.77
N ALA A 7 14.77 9.94 -14.88
CA ALA A 7 15.57 9.52 -13.74
C ALA A 7 15.70 10.62 -12.67
N VAL A 8 15.91 11.87 -13.08
CA VAL A 8 15.93 13.03 -12.16
C VAL A 8 14.59 13.22 -11.47
N LEU A 9 13.48 13.10 -12.20
CA LEU A 9 12.14 13.18 -11.63
C LEU A 9 11.89 12.05 -10.62
N ALA A 10 12.23 10.81 -10.98
CA ALA A 10 12.08 9.65 -10.09
C ALA A 10 12.90 9.82 -8.79
N LEU A 11 14.14 10.30 -8.90
CA LEU A 11 14.98 10.62 -7.74
C LEU A 11 14.37 11.74 -6.90
N GLY A 12 13.85 12.78 -7.54
CA GLY A 12 13.16 13.89 -6.86
C GLY A 12 11.93 13.41 -6.09
N VAL A 13 11.13 12.52 -6.66
CA VAL A 13 9.96 11.92 -6.01
C VAL A 13 10.38 11.03 -4.83
N LEU A 14 11.43 10.22 -5.00
CA LEU A 14 11.97 9.37 -3.93
C LEU A 14 12.44 10.20 -2.73
N VAL A 15 13.24 11.24 -2.98
CA VAL A 15 13.73 12.15 -1.93
C VAL A 15 12.56 12.89 -1.29
N SER A 16 11.59 13.35 -2.09
CA SER A 16 10.40 14.01 -1.56
C SER A 16 9.57 13.08 -0.67
N ALA A 17 9.39 11.81 -1.06
CA ALA A 17 8.69 10.82 -0.24
C ALA A 17 9.36 10.61 1.11
N PHE A 18 10.70 10.50 1.11
CA PHE A 18 11.48 10.39 2.35
C PHE A 18 11.34 11.64 3.22
N LEU A 19 11.54 12.83 2.66
CA LEU A 19 11.48 14.08 3.41
C LEU A 19 10.08 14.37 3.96
N VAL A 20 9.03 14.18 3.15
CA VAL A 20 7.64 14.37 3.58
C VAL A 20 7.29 13.37 4.68
N GLY A 21 7.66 12.09 4.53
CA GLY A 21 7.47 11.08 5.56
C GLY A 21 8.19 11.42 6.86
N LEU A 22 9.44 11.90 6.78
CA LEU A 22 10.25 12.29 7.93
C LEU A 22 9.65 13.51 8.66
N VAL A 23 9.28 14.55 7.92
CA VAL A 23 8.72 15.80 8.47
C VAL A 23 7.34 15.57 9.07
N LEU A 24 6.48 14.81 8.39
CA LEU A 24 5.12 14.53 8.85
C LEU A 24 5.06 13.43 9.92
N GLY A 25 6.10 12.62 10.08
CA GLY A 25 6.15 11.52 11.04
C GLY A 25 5.86 11.96 12.48
N GLY A 26 6.56 12.98 12.96
CA GLY A 26 6.36 13.52 14.31
C GLY A 26 4.93 14.03 14.55
N PRO A 27 4.42 14.98 13.74
CA PRO A 27 3.05 15.48 13.82
C PRO A 27 1.99 14.38 13.71
N TYR A 28 2.21 13.38 12.84
CA TYR A 28 1.28 12.28 12.66
C TYR A 28 1.21 11.37 13.91
N ILE A 29 2.34 11.10 14.54
CA ILE A 29 2.39 10.35 15.80
C ILE A 29 1.68 11.11 16.93
N GLU A 30 1.83 12.45 16.98
CA GLU A 30 1.10 13.28 17.94
C GLU A 30 -0.42 13.28 17.68
N LEU A 31 -0.83 13.35 16.41
CA LEU A 31 -2.22 13.23 16.00
C LEU A 31 -2.83 11.90 16.45
N LEU A 32 -2.15 10.77 16.21
CA LEU A 32 -2.62 9.45 16.64
C LEU A 32 -2.73 9.34 18.17
N ARG A 33 -1.78 9.93 18.91
CA ARG A 33 -1.85 10.02 20.38
C ARG A 33 -3.04 10.87 20.85
N HIS A 34 -3.32 11.98 20.17
CA HIS A 34 -4.47 12.84 20.48
C HIS A 34 -5.80 12.10 20.32
N PHE A 35 -5.96 11.33 19.24
CA PHE A 35 -7.14 10.49 19.02
C PHE A 35 -7.22 9.25 19.92
N ARG A 36 -6.26 9.07 20.85
CA ARG A 36 -6.14 7.90 21.72
C ARG A 36 -6.17 6.57 20.95
N ILE A 37 -5.61 6.57 19.73
CA ILE A 37 -5.41 5.34 18.94
C ILE A 37 -4.15 4.63 19.47
N GLY A 38 -4.16 4.30 20.75
CA GLY A 38 -3.10 3.54 21.42
C GLY A 38 -3.62 2.15 21.78
N GLN A 39 -2.77 1.12 21.71
CA GLN A 39 -3.18 -0.23 22.08
C GLN A 39 -3.61 -0.28 23.55
N ASN A 40 -4.85 -0.71 23.78
CA ASN A 40 -5.35 -1.02 25.11
C ASN A 40 -5.01 -2.47 25.42
N ILE A 41 -3.90 -2.70 26.10
CA ILE A 41 -3.42 -4.05 26.41
C ILE A 41 -4.31 -4.62 27.52
N ARG A 42 -4.92 -5.78 27.24
CA ARG A 42 -5.70 -6.54 28.24
C ARG A 42 -4.79 -6.89 29.43
N ARG A 43 -5.23 -6.63 30.65
CA ARG A 43 -4.47 -6.89 31.90
C ARG A 43 -4.04 -8.35 32.11
N GLU A 44 -4.57 -9.29 31.33
CA GLU A 44 -4.35 -10.74 31.45
C GLU A 44 -3.19 -11.28 30.57
N GLY A 45 -2.50 -10.42 29.81
CA GLY A 45 -1.37 -10.83 28.95
C GLY A 45 -0.02 -10.95 29.68
N PRO A 46 0.96 -11.69 29.12
CA PRO A 46 2.29 -11.84 29.71
C PRO A 46 3.01 -10.49 29.88
N SER A 47 3.78 -10.34 30.97
CA SER A 47 4.36 -9.08 31.46
C SER A 47 5.23 -8.30 30.45
N ARG A 48 5.69 -8.94 29.37
CA ARG A 48 6.49 -8.32 28.31
C ARG A 48 5.67 -7.45 27.34
N ASP A 49 4.37 -7.71 27.20
CA ASP A 49 3.55 -6.97 26.24
C ASP A 49 3.20 -5.56 26.75
N PHE A 50 3.23 -5.31 28.07
CA PHE A 50 2.98 -4.00 28.68
C PHE A 50 3.92 -2.89 28.20
N ALA A 51 5.08 -3.20 27.63
CA ALA A 51 5.99 -2.22 27.05
C ALA A 51 5.44 -1.54 25.76
N LYS A 52 4.41 -2.12 25.13
CA LYS A 52 3.75 -1.55 23.94
C LYS A 52 2.56 -0.64 24.30
N GLN A 53 2.30 -0.45 25.60
CA GLN A 53 1.17 0.34 26.06
C GLN A 53 1.35 1.81 25.68
N GLY A 54 0.36 2.38 25.00
CA GLY A 54 0.39 3.78 24.59
C GLY A 54 1.23 4.09 23.34
N ILE A 55 1.85 3.09 22.69
CA ILE A 55 2.42 3.28 21.35
C ILE A 55 1.26 3.38 20.34
N PRO A 56 1.16 4.47 19.57
CA PRO A 56 0.08 4.64 18.62
C PRO A 56 0.11 3.57 17.54
N THR A 57 -1.05 2.99 17.23
CA THR A 57 -1.23 2.05 16.12
C THR A 57 -1.63 2.79 14.86
N MET A 58 -1.54 2.14 13.69
CA MET A 58 -1.87 2.71 12.37
C MET A 58 -0.81 3.62 11.73
N GLY A 59 0.48 3.47 12.10
CA GLY A 59 1.59 4.21 11.48
C GLY A 59 1.65 4.10 9.93
N GLY A 60 1.17 2.97 9.37
CA GLY A 60 1.10 2.74 7.92
C GLY A 60 0.25 3.75 7.16
N GLY A 61 -0.73 4.39 7.82
CA GLY A 61 -1.60 5.38 7.19
C GLY A 61 -0.83 6.59 6.66
N LEU A 62 0.24 7.01 7.36
CA LEU A 62 1.13 8.06 6.89
C LEU A 62 1.78 7.69 5.56
N PHE A 63 2.36 6.49 5.46
CA PHE A 63 3.04 6.05 4.24
C PHE A 63 2.08 5.93 3.07
N ILE A 64 0.89 5.34 3.29
CA ILE A 64 -0.14 5.25 2.25
C ILE A 64 -0.55 6.65 1.78
N GLY A 65 -0.78 7.58 2.72
CA GLY A 65 -1.15 8.96 2.41
C GLY A 65 -0.07 9.70 1.61
N VAL A 66 1.19 9.59 2.03
CA VAL A 66 2.33 10.22 1.33
C VAL A 66 2.50 9.65 -0.08
N VAL A 67 2.48 8.32 -0.23
CA VAL A 67 2.63 7.67 -1.54
C VAL A 67 1.47 8.02 -2.47
N ALA A 68 0.23 7.96 -1.99
CA ALA A 68 -0.94 8.30 -2.80
C ALA A 68 -0.96 9.79 -3.20
N PHE A 69 -0.59 10.68 -2.28
CA PHE A 69 -0.47 12.11 -2.56
C PHE A 69 0.59 12.39 -3.61
N LEU A 70 1.80 11.85 -3.45
CA LEU A 70 2.88 12.07 -4.40
C LEU A 70 2.57 11.46 -5.77
N TRP A 71 1.94 10.28 -5.82
CA TRP A 71 1.48 9.68 -7.07
C TRP A 71 0.50 10.61 -7.80
N ALA A 72 -0.54 11.11 -7.10
CA ALA A 72 -1.50 12.04 -7.69
C ALA A 72 -0.85 13.37 -8.12
N PHE A 73 0.07 13.90 -7.30
CA PHE A 73 0.80 15.13 -7.60
C PHE A 73 1.67 15.00 -8.85
N VAL A 74 2.39 13.88 -8.99
CA VAL A 74 3.21 13.61 -10.17
C VAL A 74 2.34 13.47 -11.42
N LEU A 75 1.23 12.72 -11.34
CA LEU A 75 0.31 12.58 -12.46
C LEU A 75 -0.27 13.93 -12.91
N LEU A 76 -0.58 14.83 -11.95
CA LEU A 76 -1.09 16.17 -12.25
C LEU A 76 -0.07 17.01 -13.04
N LEU A 77 1.22 16.89 -12.72
CA LEU A 77 2.30 17.64 -13.38
C LEU A 77 2.74 17.02 -14.72
N LEU A 78 2.49 15.72 -14.92
CA LEU A 78 2.85 15.04 -16.16
C LEU A 78 1.98 15.52 -17.34
N PRO A 79 2.58 15.67 -18.54
CA PRO A 79 1.84 15.84 -19.79
C PRO A 79 0.86 14.68 -20.02
N GLU A 80 -0.23 14.97 -20.75
CA GLU A 80 -1.29 14.00 -21.06
C GLU A 80 -0.75 12.72 -21.71
N SER A 81 0.17 12.83 -22.68
CA SER A 81 0.76 11.67 -23.36
C SER A 81 1.53 10.73 -22.44
N LEU A 82 2.23 11.27 -21.43
CA LEU A 82 2.93 10.45 -20.43
C LEU A 82 1.95 9.92 -19.39
N ARG A 83 0.94 10.70 -19.01
CA ARG A 83 -0.07 10.29 -18.05
C ARG A 83 -0.82 9.04 -18.53
N ASP A 84 -1.19 9.00 -19.81
CA ASP A 84 -1.89 7.86 -20.42
C ASP A 84 -1.04 6.59 -20.42
N GLU A 85 0.29 6.72 -20.47
CA GLU A 85 1.22 5.60 -20.36
C GLU A 85 1.42 5.14 -18.90
N TYR A 86 1.54 6.08 -17.96
CA TYR A 86 1.87 5.78 -16.56
C TYR A 86 0.68 5.32 -15.72
N ILE A 87 -0.53 5.83 -15.96
CA ILE A 87 -1.71 5.48 -15.17
C ILE A 87 -1.95 3.97 -15.16
N PRO A 88 -2.01 3.27 -16.31
CA PRO A 88 -2.30 1.85 -16.32
C PRO A 88 -1.25 0.99 -15.61
N GLN A 89 0.00 1.43 -15.62
CA GLN A 89 1.12 0.72 -14.98
C GLN A 89 1.11 0.89 -13.45
N THR A 90 0.60 2.01 -12.95
CA THR A 90 0.74 2.40 -11.54
C THR A 90 -0.57 2.34 -10.74
N ILE A 91 -1.73 2.33 -11.40
CA ILE A 91 -3.03 2.31 -10.72
C ILE A 91 -3.25 1.04 -9.91
N VAL A 92 -2.75 -0.11 -10.38
CA VAL A 92 -2.90 -1.39 -9.68
C VAL A 92 -2.13 -1.43 -8.37
N PRO A 93 -0.80 -1.15 -8.32
CA PRO A 93 -0.08 -1.15 -7.05
C PRO A 93 -0.59 -0.06 -6.08
N ILE A 94 -0.98 1.12 -6.57
CA ILE A 94 -1.59 2.17 -5.73
C ILE A 94 -2.95 1.72 -5.18
N GLY A 95 -3.79 1.13 -6.05
CA GLY A 95 -5.10 0.59 -5.66
C GLY A 95 -4.98 -0.55 -4.64
N ALA A 96 -4.01 -1.44 -4.80
CA ALA A 96 -3.72 -2.50 -3.85
C ALA A 96 -3.21 -1.95 -2.51
N LEU A 97 -2.29 -0.99 -2.54
CA LEU A 97 -1.76 -0.31 -1.35
C LEU A 97 -2.87 0.36 -0.54
N VAL A 98 -3.75 1.12 -1.22
CA VAL A 98 -4.88 1.80 -0.58
C VAL A 98 -5.94 0.79 -0.13
N GLY A 99 -6.29 -0.19 -0.96
CA GLY A 99 -7.35 -1.17 -0.69
C GLY A 99 -7.03 -2.11 0.47
N VAL A 100 -5.81 -2.66 0.50
CA VAL A 100 -5.34 -3.52 1.61
C VAL A 100 -4.95 -2.66 2.82
N GLY A 101 -4.38 -1.48 2.60
CA GLY A 101 -4.07 -0.52 3.65
C GLY A 101 -5.31 -0.06 4.42
N ALA A 102 -6.42 0.20 3.72
CA ALA A 102 -7.69 0.54 4.33
C ALA A 102 -8.24 -0.60 5.21
N LEU A 103 -8.14 -1.86 4.74
CA LEU A 103 -8.50 -3.02 5.55
C LEU A 103 -7.66 -3.09 6.85
N GLY A 104 -6.35 -2.89 6.74
CA GLY A 104 -5.46 -2.85 7.92
C GLY A 104 -5.82 -1.72 8.87
N ALA A 105 -6.12 -0.54 8.33
CA ALA A 105 -6.54 0.61 9.13
C ALA A 105 -7.85 0.37 9.88
N ILE A 106 -8.84 -0.23 9.21
CA ILE A 106 -10.13 -0.60 9.82
C ILE A 106 -9.91 -1.67 10.90
N ASP A 107 -9.08 -2.68 10.64
CA ASP A 107 -8.77 -3.73 11.60
C ASP A 107 -8.12 -3.18 12.88
N ASP A 108 -7.11 -2.33 12.74
CA ASP A 108 -6.44 -1.67 13.86
C ASP A 108 -7.42 -0.80 14.65
N PHE A 109 -8.30 -0.05 13.97
CA PHE A 109 -9.32 0.75 14.62
C PHE A 109 -10.33 -0.10 15.41
N VAL A 110 -10.82 -1.20 14.82
CA VAL A 110 -11.74 -2.13 15.47
C VAL A 110 -11.07 -2.78 16.68
N ASN A 111 -9.79 -3.14 16.57
CA ASN A 111 -9.02 -3.70 17.66
C ASN A 111 -8.85 -2.70 18.82
N VAL A 112 -8.56 -1.43 18.52
CA VAL A 112 -8.45 -0.38 19.56
C VAL A 112 -9.80 -0.12 20.24
N LYS A 113 -10.90 -0.09 19.48
CA LYS A 113 -12.23 0.26 20.01
C LYS A 113 -12.92 -0.88 20.76
N TYR A 114 -12.79 -2.11 20.27
CA TYR A 114 -13.55 -3.27 20.77
C TYR A 114 -12.66 -4.35 21.41
N GLY A 115 -11.32 -4.22 21.30
CA GLY A 115 -10.37 -5.17 21.90
C GLY A 115 -10.24 -6.50 21.15
N PHE A 116 -10.75 -6.59 19.93
CA PHE A 116 -10.56 -7.72 19.01
C PHE A 116 -10.47 -7.22 17.57
N GLY A 117 -9.65 -7.87 16.75
CA GLY A 117 -9.55 -7.56 15.31
C GLY A 117 -10.62 -8.26 14.47
N ILE A 118 -10.68 -7.90 13.20
CA ILE A 118 -11.48 -8.58 12.17
C ILE A 118 -11.02 -10.04 12.06
N ARG A 119 -11.97 -10.97 11.98
CA ARG A 119 -11.66 -12.40 11.79
C ARG A 119 -10.82 -12.59 10.51
N GLY A 120 -9.74 -13.37 10.61
CA GLY A 120 -8.79 -13.59 9.51
C GLY A 120 -9.44 -14.01 8.19
N ARG A 121 -10.51 -14.81 8.23
CA ARG A 121 -11.27 -15.20 7.03
C ARG A 121 -11.83 -14.01 6.23
N HIS A 122 -12.32 -12.96 6.89
CA HIS A 122 -12.86 -11.79 6.18
C HIS A 122 -11.72 -10.94 5.60
N LYS A 123 -10.57 -10.89 6.28
CA LYS A 123 -9.38 -10.23 5.75
C LYS A 123 -8.89 -10.93 4.48
N LEU A 124 -8.84 -12.26 4.50
CA LEU A 124 -8.48 -13.05 3.32
C LEU A 124 -9.46 -12.81 2.17
N VAL A 125 -10.77 -12.87 2.43
CA VAL A 125 -11.78 -12.58 1.39
C VAL A 125 -11.57 -11.19 0.78
N TRP A 126 -11.33 -10.16 1.60
CA TRP A 126 -11.05 -8.81 1.10
C TRP A 126 -9.77 -8.74 0.27
N GLN A 127 -8.67 -9.31 0.76
CA GLN A 127 -7.40 -9.35 0.04
C GLN A 127 -7.51 -10.12 -1.28
N THR A 128 -8.25 -11.23 -1.30
CA THR A 128 -8.53 -12.00 -2.53
C THR A 128 -9.35 -11.18 -3.52
N ILE A 129 -10.35 -10.41 -3.08
CA ILE A 129 -11.12 -9.54 -3.97
C ILE A 129 -10.21 -8.47 -4.60
N VAL A 130 -9.34 -7.84 -3.80
CA VAL A 130 -8.38 -6.85 -4.31
C VAL A 130 -7.39 -7.49 -5.29
N ALA A 131 -6.87 -8.68 -4.99
CA ALA A 131 -5.96 -9.42 -5.86
C ALA A 131 -6.61 -9.81 -7.19
N ILE A 132 -7.84 -10.36 -7.17
CA ILE A 132 -8.58 -10.72 -8.39
C ILE A 132 -8.85 -9.48 -9.24
N ALA A 133 -9.26 -8.37 -8.63
CA ALA A 133 -9.48 -7.12 -9.36
C ALA A 133 -8.19 -6.61 -10.02
N ALA A 134 -7.06 -6.68 -9.31
CA ALA A 134 -5.74 -6.35 -9.84
C ALA A 134 -5.34 -7.26 -11.01
N ALA A 135 -5.51 -8.58 -10.87
CA ALA A 135 -5.19 -9.56 -11.90
C ALA A 135 -6.02 -9.33 -13.18
N ILE A 136 -7.34 -9.10 -13.04
CA ILE A 136 -8.21 -8.80 -14.18
C ILE A 136 -7.78 -7.50 -14.88
N TYR A 137 -7.44 -6.46 -14.12
CA TYR A 137 -6.97 -5.20 -14.69
C TYR A 137 -5.67 -5.39 -15.48
N ILE A 138 -4.68 -6.05 -14.89
CA ILE A 138 -3.39 -6.33 -15.52
C ILE A 138 -3.60 -7.13 -16.81
N GLN A 139 -4.41 -8.19 -16.76
CA GLN A 139 -4.65 -9.04 -17.93
C GLN A 139 -5.31 -8.27 -19.07
N LYS A 140 -6.28 -7.39 -18.77
CA LYS A 140 -6.98 -6.59 -19.79
C LYS A 140 -6.08 -5.53 -20.43
N HIS A 141 -5.18 -4.93 -19.66
CA HIS A 141 -4.39 -3.80 -20.15
C HIS A 141 -3.05 -4.21 -20.76
N PHE A 142 -2.42 -5.27 -20.23
CA PHE A 142 -1.06 -5.67 -20.63
C PHE A 142 -1.00 -7.03 -21.32
N ALA A 143 -2.10 -7.78 -21.36
CA ALA A 143 -2.18 -9.11 -21.98
C ALA A 143 -1.03 -10.04 -21.58
N VAL A 144 -0.60 -9.97 -20.31
CA VAL A 144 0.54 -10.71 -19.79
C VAL A 144 0.29 -12.21 -19.97
N SER A 145 1.27 -12.91 -20.55
CA SER A 145 1.22 -14.35 -20.78
C SER A 145 2.42 -15.08 -20.17
N GLY A 146 3.42 -14.34 -19.69
CA GLY A 146 4.64 -14.83 -19.07
C GLY A 146 4.75 -14.47 -17.60
N ILE A 147 5.30 -15.37 -16.80
CA ILE A 147 5.76 -15.10 -15.43
C ILE A 147 7.27 -15.11 -15.44
N PHE A 148 7.89 -14.03 -14.98
CA PHE A 148 9.33 -13.98 -14.79
C PHE A 148 9.69 -14.65 -13.47
N VAL A 149 10.31 -15.83 -13.54
CA VAL A 149 10.82 -16.52 -12.35
C VAL A 149 12.28 -16.10 -12.16
N PRO A 150 12.65 -15.54 -10.99
CA PRO A 150 14.04 -15.19 -10.71
C PRO A 150 14.95 -16.39 -10.98
N LEU A 151 16.05 -16.16 -11.71
CA LEU A 151 17.04 -17.16 -12.14
C LEU A 151 16.58 -18.20 -13.20
N ALA A 152 15.28 -18.41 -13.38
CA ALA A 152 14.75 -19.41 -14.32
C ALA A 152 14.17 -18.80 -15.62
N GLY A 153 14.19 -17.48 -15.76
CA GLY A 153 13.76 -16.77 -16.97
C GLY A 153 12.24 -16.61 -17.06
N GLU A 154 11.77 -16.23 -18.25
CA GLU A 154 10.35 -16.03 -18.52
C GLU A 154 9.68 -17.37 -18.86
N TRP A 155 8.67 -17.74 -18.07
CA TRP A 155 7.84 -18.91 -18.31
C TRP A 155 6.52 -18.47 -18.90
N VAL A 156 6.19 -18.92 -20.12
CA VAL A 156 4.90 -18.63 -20.76
C VAL A 156 3.84 -19.56 -20.16
N VAL A 157 3.02 -18.99 -19.29
CA VAL A 157 1.99 -19.71 -18.52
C VAL A 157 0.62 -19.58 -19.21
N GLY A 158 0.43 -18.54 -20.04
CA GLY A 158 -0.81 -18.25 -20.74
C GLY A 158 -1.83 -17.49 -19.88
N ALA A 159 -2.69 -16.70 -20.51
CA ALA A 159 -3.59 -15.72 -19.84
C ALA A 159 -4.51 -16.33 -18.77
N ILE A 160 -5.05 -17.54 -19.03
CA ILE A 160 -5.99 -18.20 -18.11
C ILE A 160 -5.26 -18.68 -16.85
N VAL A 161 -4.09 -19.29 -17.02
CA VAL A 161 -3.31 -19.82 -15.90
C VAL A 161 -2.65 -18.67 -15.13
N PHE A 162 -2.26 -17.59 -15.80
CA PHE A 162 -1.83 -16.36 -15.13
C PHE A 162 -2.91 -15.80 -14.21
N GLY A 163 -4.16 -15.66 -14.68
CA GLY A 163 -5.28 -15.17 -13.86
C GLY A 163 -5.68 -16.09 -12.70
N LEU A 164 -5.27 -17.37 -12.70
CA LEU A 164 -5.51 -18.31 -11.60
C LEU A 164 -4.38 -18.32 -10.56
N ILE A 165 -3.17 -17.93 -10.94
CA ILE A 165 -1.96 -17.99 -10.11
C ILE A 165 -1.58 -16.61 -9.55
N ALA A 166 -1.90 -15.53 -10.26
CA ALA A 166 -1.64 -14.14 -9.86
C ALA A 166 -2.61 -13.65 -8.77
#